data_AF-A0A955CRE4-F1
#
_entry.id   AF-A0A955CRE4-F1
#
_cell.length_a   1.000
_cell.length_b   1.000
_cell.length_c   1.000
_cell.angle_alpha   90.00
_cell.angle_beta   90.00
_cell.angle_gamma   90.00
#
_symmetry.space_group_name_H-M   'P 1'
#
loop_
_entity.id
_entity.type
_entity.pdbx_description
1 polymer ?
#
loop_
_entity_poly.entity_id
_entity_poly.type
_entity_poly.pdbx_seq_one_letter_code
_entity_poly.pdbx_strand_id
1 'polypeptide(L)'
;MNLTIRYFILSITPLLIMSGCTYERVVSQKGILVGLDGAQSGIPAKREGRALPDFLRTPEEGIRVEDEEDGTITLYSKSVRQLMAHITTTIGNDEKDLFVEQLLSKRTKEEFYERGLDPGLAFDELKRRERDVGRLFYFMPMGEYTPGLYLKTIGPNTFRLQLSRVTNESLHWIGIDVVFEDKNYRLRWFIPNG
;
A
#
# COMPACT_ATOMS: atom_id res chain seq x y z
N MET A 1 43.71 56.53 -58.13
CA MET A 1 42.65 56.38 -59.14
C MET A 1 42.00 55.02 -58.89
N ASN A 2 40.76 55.01 -58.38
CA ASN A 2 39.80 53.88 -58.32
C ASN A 2 40.20 52.67 -57.43
N LEU A 3 39.33 51.99 -56.68
CA LEU A 3 37.89 52.05 -56.46
C LEU A 3 37.61 51.33 -55.11
N THR A 4 36.78 51.92 -54.27
CA THR A 4 36.28 51.37 -53.00
C THR A 4 35.20 50.32 -53.30
N ILE A 5 35.30 49.10 -52.78
CA ILE A 5 34.19 48.13 -52.79
C ILE A 5 34.03 47.49 -51.41
N ARG A 6 32.91 47.85 -50.77
CA ARG A 6 32.34 47.22 -49.57
C ARG A 6 31.73 45.87 -49.98
N TYR A 7 32.04 44.79 -49.26
CA TYR A 7 31.16 43.62 -49.23
C TYR A 7 30.87 43.21 -47.79
N PHE A 8 29.59 43.38 -47.49
CA PHE A 8 28.83 42.95 -46.33
C PHE A 8 28.58 41.44 -46.51
N ILE A 9 29.16 40.58 -45.66
CA ILE A 9 28.82 39.15 -45.68
C ILE A 9 28.05 38.82 -44.41
N LEU A 10 26.80 38.49 -44.68
CA LEU A 10 25.68 38.19 -43.81
C LEU A 10 25.91 36.85 -43.09
N SER A 11 25.79 36.84 -41.77
CA SER A 11 25.75 35.64 -40.93
C SER A 11 24.56 34.75 -41.29
N ILE A 12 24.82 33.50 -41.70
CA ILE A 12 23.80 32.46 -41.84
C ILE A 12 24.05 31.41 -40.76
N THR A 13 23.28 31.51 -39.67
CA THR A 13 23.25 30.54 -38.56
C THR A 13 22.40 29.34 -38.99
N PRO A 14 22.89 28.08 -38.89
CA PRO A 14 22.09 26.91 -39.20
C PRO A 14 21.06 26.65 -38.09
N LEU A 15 19.78 26.69 -38.46
CA LEU A 15 18.62 26.37 -37.63
C LEU A 15 18.52 24.84 -37.47
N LEU A 16 18.95 24.31 -36.31
CA LEU A 16 18.76 22.91 -35.92
C LEU A 16 17.27 22.64 -35.65
N ILE A 17 16.59 21.99 -36.59
CA ILE A 17 15.23 21.48 -36.42
C ILE A 17 15.34 20.17 -35.62
N MET A 18 15.13 20.24 -34.31
CA MET A 18 14.95 19.06 -33.47
C MET A 18 13.55 18.50 -33.67
N SER A 19 13.44 17.41 -34.42
CA SER A 19 12.23 16.59 -34.47
C SER A 19 12.00 15.94 -33.09
N GLY A 20 11.06 16.48 -32.32
CA GLY A 20 10.60 15.86 -31.08
C GLY A 20 9.77 14.62 -31.39
N CYS A 21 10.34 13.43 -31.21
CA CYS A 21 9.55 12.21 -31.11
C CYS A 21 8.73 12.26 -29.81
N THR A 22 7.47 12.61 -29.93
CA THR A 22 6.50 12.51 -28.86
C THR A 22 6.20 11.04 -28.58
N TYR A 23 6.60 10.54 -27.42
CA TYR A 23 6.19 9.23 -26.93
C TYR A 23 4.76 9.34 -26.40
N GLU A 24 3.80 8.86 -27.18
CA GLU A 24 2.42 8.72 -26.72
C GLU A 24 2.30 7.46 -25.86
N ARG A 25 2.23 7.64 -24.54
CA ARG A 25 1.94 6.55 -23.60
C ARG A 25 0.44 6.28 -23.66
N VAL A 26 0.04 5.27 -24.42
CA VAL A 26 -1.35 4.78 -24.44
C VAL A 26 -1.69 4.23 -23.05
N VAL A 27 -2.42 5.02 -22.26
CA VAL A 27 -3.03 4.59 -21.00
C VAL A 27 -4.28 3.81 -21.37
N SER A 28 -4.42 2.59 -20.86
CA SER A 28 -5.55 1.69 -21.16
C SER A 28 -6.90 2.38 -20.92
N GLN A 29 -7.53 2.90 -21.98
CA GLN A 29 -8.89 3.45 -21.94
C GLN A 29 -9.89 2.32 -22.21
N LYS A 30 -10.83 2.11 -21.28
CA LYS A 30 -12.05 1.37 -21.58
C LYS A 30 -12.95 2.28 -22.43
N GLY A 31 -13.05 2.01 -23.73
CA GLY A 31 -14.07 2.63 -24.56
C GLY A 31 -15.45 2.22 -24.06
N ILE A 32 -16.36 3.19 -23.87
CA ILE A 32 -17.74 3.00 -23.40
C ILE A 32 -18.53 1.99 -24.26
N LEU A 33 -18.09 1.75 -25.51
CA LEU A 33 -18.75 0.90 -26.48
C LEU A 33 -18.11 -0.49 -26.64
N VAL A 34 -17.08 -0.83 -25.85
CA VAL A 34 -16.43 -2.15 -25.88
C VAL A 34 -17.35 -3.17 -25.20
N GLY A 35 -18.08 -3.97 -25.98
CA GLY A 35 -18.97 -5.04 -25.50
C GLY A 35 -20.37 -5.10 -26.11
N LEU A 36 -20.71 -4.17 -27.03
CA LEU A 36 -21.94 -4.25 -27.81
C LEU A 36 -21.76 -5.19 -29.00
N ASP A 37 -22.78 -6.00 -29.29
CA ASP A 37 -22.75 -6.96 -30.40
C ASP A 37 -22.58 -6.20 -31.74
N GLY A 38 -21.55 -6.55 -32.51
CA GLY A 38 -21.18 -5.88 -33.76
C GLY A 38 -20.27 -4.64 -33.64
N ALA A 39 -19.87 -4.19 -32.45
CA ALA A 39 -18.98 -3.04 -32.31
C ALA A 39 -17.51 -3.40 -32.61
N GLN A 40 -16.93 -2.82 -33.67
CA GLN A 40 -15.50 -2.90 -33.96
C GLN A 40 -14.78 -1.72 -33.32
N SER A 41 -13.88 -2.00 -32.36
CA SER A 41 -13.01 -1.01 -31.74
C SER A 41 -11.57 -1.22 -32.22
N GLY A 42 -10.89 -0.15 -32.64
CA GLY A 42 -9.45 -0.16 -32.91
C GLY A 42 -8.58 -0.14 -31.64
N ILE A 43 -9.19 -0.14 -30.45
CA ILE A 43 -8.48 -0.18 -29.17
C ILE A 43 -8.18 -1.65 -28.86
N PRO A 44 -6.90 -2.02 -28.61
CA PRO A 44 -6.55 -3.39 -28.29
C PRO A 44 -7.37 -3.89 -27.10
N ALA A 45 -7.93 -5.10 -27.23
CA ALA A 45 -8.74 -5.72 -26.20
C ALA A 45 -8.04 -5.65 -24.83
N LYS A 46 -8.83 -5.34 -23.78
CA LYS A 46 -8.34 -5.26 -22.40
C LYS A 46 -7.53 -6.52 -22.10
N ARG A 47 -6.21 -6.37 -21.95
CA ARG A 47 -5.30 -7.45 -21.57
C ARG A 47 -5.91 -8.13 -20.33
N GLU A 48 -6.24 -9.41 -20.44
CA GLU A 48 -6.78 -10.15 -19.30
C GLU A 48 -5.83 -9.94 -18.13
N GLY A 49 -6.38 -9.46 -17.00
CA GLY A 49 -5.59 -9.20 -15.82
C GLY A 49 -4.92 -10.50 -15.41
N ARG A 50 -3.60 -10.50 -15.24
CA ARG A 50 -2.87 -11.66 -14.74
C ARG A 50 -3.54 -12.08 -13.42
N ALA A 51 -3.98 -13.33 -13.33
CA ALA A 51 -4.57 -13.86 -12.11
C ALA A 51 -3.62 -13.64 -10.93
N LEU A 52 -4.16 -13.23 -9.78
CA LEU A 52 -3.38 -13.11 -8.56
C LEU A 52 -2.79 -14.49 -8.21
N PRO A 53 -1.50 -14.56 -7.82
CA PRO A 53 -0.92 -15.76 -7.26
C PRO A 53 -1.76 -16.29 -6.10
N ASP A 54 -1.90 -17.61 -5.99
CA ASP A 54 -2.81 -18.24 -5.02
C ASP A 54 -2.52 -17.83 -3.57
N PHE A 55 -1.26 -17.59 -3.22
CA PHE A 55 -0.89 -17.16 -1.86
C PHE A 55 -1.35 -15.74 -1.50
N LEU A 56 -1.72 -14.91 -2.47
CA LEU A 56 -2.31 -13.58 -2.27
C LEU A 56 -3.84 -13.61 -2.30
N ARG A 57 -4.46 -14.76 -2.59
CA ARG A 57 -5.91 -14.89 -2.59
C ARG A 57 -6.41 -15.07 -1.17
N THR A 58 -7.49 -14.36 -0.87
CA THR A 58 -8.29 -14.63 0.32
C THR A 58 -9.09 -15.91 0.07
N PRO A 59 -9.21 -16.81 1.07
CA PRO A 59 -10.12 -17.96 0.99
C PRO A 59 -11.55 -17.53 0.69
N GLU A 60 -12.36 -18.43 0.12
CA GLU A 60 -13.75 -18.14 -0.23
C GLU A 60 -14.63 -17.96 1.02
N GLU A 61 -14.26 -18.66 2.09
CA GLU A 61 -14.88 -18.64 3.42
C GLU A 61 -14.69 -17.27 4.11
N GLY A 62 -13.66 -16.52 3.72
CA GLY A 62 -13.42 -15.16 4.17
C GLY A 62 -12.04 -14.93 4.77
N ILE A 63 -11.91 -13.83 5.52
CA ILE A 63 -10.64 -13.39 6.10
C ILE A 63 -10.39 -13.97 7.50
N ARG A 64 -11.42 -14.53 8.14
CA ARG A 64 -11.36 -15.24 9.41
C ARG A 64 -12.10 -16.56 9.21
N VAL A 65 -11.41 -17.67 9.45
CA VAL A 65 -11.95 -19.02 9.28
C VAL A 65 -11.78 -19.74 10.60
N GLU A 66 -12.85 -20.36 11.08
CA GLU A 66 -12.83 -21.25 12.24
C GLU A 66 -12.96 -22.69 11.72
N ASP A 67 -12.05 -23.55 12.13
CA ASP A 67 -12.06 -24.95 11.76
C ASP A 67 -13.18 -25.68 12.53
N GLU A 68 -13.98 -26.48 11.82
CA GLU A 68 -15.13 -27.19 12.40
C GLU A 68 -14.72 -28.36 13.31
N GLU A 69 -13.52 -28.91 13.15
CA GLU A 69 -13.06 -30.08 13.90
C GLU A 69 -12.44 -29.71 15.26
N ASP A 70 -11.64 -28.64 15.32
CA ASP A 70 -10.88 -28.26 16.52
C ASP A 70 -11.18 -26.85 17.05
N GLY A 71 -11.98 -26.05 16.34
CA GLY A 71 -12.29 -24.66 16.70
C GLY A 71 -11.12 -23.69 16.51
N THR A 72 -10.05 -24.10 15.81
CA THR A 72 -8.89 -23.24 15.56
C THR A 72 -9.30 -22.09 14.63
N ILE A 73 -9.07 -20.87 15.11
CA ILE A 73 -9.31 -19.66 14.34
C ILE A 73 -8.06 -19.28 13.55
N THR A 74 -8.20 -19.09 12.25
CA THR A 74 -7.15 -18.61 11.34
C THR A 74 -7.52 -17.25 10.74
N LEU A 75 -6.63 -16.26 10.88
CA LEU A 75 -6.77 -14.91 10.34
C LEU A 75 -5.92 -14.73 9.08
N TYR A 76 -6.59 -14.58 7.95
CA TYR A 76 -5.98 -14.32 6.65
C TYR A 76 -5.86 -12.80 6.42
N SER A 77 -4.62 -12.32 6.37
CA SER A 77 -4.28 -10.92 6.14
C SER A 77 -3.55 -10.76 4.80
N LYS A 78 -4.25 -10.96 3.67
CA LYS A 78 -3.66 -10.87 2.32
C LYS A 78 -3.46 -9.44 1.81
N SER A 79 -4.06 -8.47 2.49
CA SER A 79 -3.90 -7.03 2.28
C SER A 79 -3.72 -6.32 3.62
N VAL A 80 -3.19 -5.11 3.60
CA VAL A 80 -3.06 -4.30 4.82
C VAL A 80 -4.43 -3.89 5.35
N ARG A 81 -5.39 -3.65 4.44
CA ARG A 81 -6.80 -3.44 4.83
C ARG A 81 -7.38 -4.59 5.65
N GLN A 82 -7.07 -5.84 5.30
CA GLN A 82 -7.53 -7.02 6.06
C GLN A 82 -6.83 -7.12 7.42
N LEU A 83 -5.52 -6.87 7.46
CA LEU A 83 -4.77 -6.78 8.73
C LEU A 83 -5.40 -5.75 9.67
N MET A 84 -5.75 -4.56 9.17
CA MET A 84 -6.41 -3.52 9.96
C MET A 84 -7.74 -3.99 10.54
N ALA A 85 -8.57 -4.68 9.74
CA ALA A 85 -9.83 -5.23 10.21
C ALA A 85 -9.62 -6.22 11.36
N HIS A 86 -8.67 -7.14 11.19
CA HIS A 86 -8.31 -8.11 12.24
C HIS A 86 -7.78 -7.44 13.51
N ILE A 87 -6.95 -6.41 13.39
CA ILE A 87 -6.48 -5.63 14.55
C ILE A 87 -7.67 -5.04 15.31
N THR A 88 -8.62 -4.40 14.61
CA THR A 88 -9.79 -3.81 15.30
C THR A 88 -10.69 -4.85 15.95
N THR A 89 -10.93 -5.98 15.27
CA THR A 89 -11.80 -7.04 15.80
C THR A 89 -11.17 -7.74 16.99
N THR A 90 -9.89 -8.10 16.92
CA THR A 90 -9.18 -8.75 18.03
C THR A 90 -9.09 -7.84 19.25
N ILE A 91 -8.84 -6.54 19.07
CA ILE A 91 -8.90 -5.55 20.14
C ILE A 91 -10.32 -5.46 20.73
N GLY A 92 -11.35 -5.36 19.88
CA GLY A 92 -12.74 -5.26 20.32
C GLY A 92 -13.23 -6.47 21.11
N ASN A 93 -12.78 -7.67 20.73
CA ASN A 93 -13.17 -8.95 21.32
C ASN A 93 -12.23 -9.45 22.44
N ASP A 94 -11.20 -8.69 22.79
CA ASP A 94 -10.19 -9.07 23.79
C ASP A 94 -9.41 -10.36 23.46
N GLU A 95 -9.18 -10.61 22.16
CA GLU A 95 -8.51 -11.81 21.65
C GLU A 95 -6.98 -11.66 21.65
N LYS A 96 -6.40 -11.46 22.84
CA LYS A 96 -4.96 -11.17 23.02
C LYS A 96 -4.04 -12.23 22.41
N ASP A 97 -4.29 -13.50 22.70
CA ASP A 97 -3.43 -14.60 22.24
C ASP A 97 -3.43 -14.70 20.71
N LEU A 98 -4.62 -14.65 20.10
CA LEU A 98 -4.79 -14.67 18.64
C LEU A 98 -4.09 -13.49 17.97
N PHE A 99 -4.15 -12.29 18.56
CA PHE A 99 -3.44 -11.11 18.08
C PHE A 99 -1.92 -11.33 18.11
N VAL A 100 -1.36 -11.77 19.24
CA VAL A 100 0.08 -11.96 19.41
C VAL A 100 0.60 -13.06 18.49
N GLU A 101 -0.17 -14.14 18.34
CA GLU A 101 0.21 -15.27 17.51
C GLU A 101 0.21 -14.90 16.03
N GLN A 102 -0.92 -14.39 15.53
CA GLN A 102 -1.17 -14.31 14.08
C GLN A 102 -0.98 -12.91 13.48
N LEU A 103 -1.21 -11.85 14.26
CA LEU A 103 -1.16 -10.47 13.77
C LEU A 103 0.14 -9.75 14.08
N LEU A 104 0.80 -10.05 15.21
CA LEU A 104 2.06 -9.42 15.57
C LEU A 104 3.24 -10.06 14.82
N SER A 105 4.06 -9.24 14.15
CA SER A 105 5.21 -9.74 13.39
C SER A 105 6.23 -10.44 14.29
N LYS A 106 6.92 -11.46 13.74
CA LYS A 106 7.98 -12.19 14.43
C LYS A 106 9.04 -11.26 14.99
N ARG A 107 9.46 -10.28 14.19
CA ARG A 107 10.46 -9.28 14.58
C ARG A 107 10.04 -8.49 15.82
N THR A 108 8.78 -8.05 15.89
CA THR A 108 8.29 -7.33 17.08
C THR A 108 8.31 -8.25 18.29
N LYS A 109 7.85 -9.49 18.17
CA LYS A 109 7.91 -10.47 19.25
C LYS A 109 9.34 -10.69 19.77
N GLU A 110 10.29 -10.87 18.85
CA GLU A 110 11.72 -11.02 19.17
C GLU A 110 12.25 -9.81 19.97
N GLU A 111 11.95 -8.59 19.55
CA GLU A 111 12.38 -7.37 20.26
C GLU A 111 11.78 -7.25 21.68
N PHE A 112 10.57 -7.77 21.91
CA PHE A 112 10.01 -7.88 23.26
C PHE A 112 10.77 -8.90 24.10
N TYR A 113 11.00 -10.09 23.55
CA TYR A 113 11.74 -11.16 24.26
C TYR A 113 13.19 -10.76 24.56
N GLU A 114 13.89 -10.10 23.64
CA GLU A 114 15.25 -9.56 23.84
C GLU A 114 15.33 -8.57 25.01
N ARG A 115 14.23 -7.88 25.30
CA ARG A 115 14.10 -6.94 26.42
C ARG A 115 13.59 -7.60 27.70
N GLY A 116 13.35 -8.91 27.69
CA GLY A 116 12.74 -9.64 28.81
C GLY A 116 11.28 -9.26 29.05
N LEU A 117 10.57 -8.81 28.02
CA LEU A 117 9.18 -8.37 28.08
C LEU A 117 8.25 -9.37 27.39
N ASP A 118 7.01 -9.44 27.87
CA ASP A 118 5.94 -10.18 27.21
C ASP A 118 5.45 -9.43 25.95
N PRO A 119 5.43 -10.05 24.75
CA PRO A 119 4.82 -9.45 23.56
C PRO A 119 3.34 -9.12 23.73
N GLY A 120 2.64 -9.75 24.68
CA GLY A 120 1.28 -9.41 25.07
C GLY A 120 1.11 -7.94 25.49
N LEU A 121 2.18 -7.28 25.97
CA LEU A 121 2.17 -5.85 26.26
C LEU A 121 1.91 -4.98 25.02
N ALA A 122 2.22 -5.49 23.82
CA ALA A 122 1.85 -4.83 22.57
C ALA A 122 0.33 -4.76 22.42
N PHE A 123 -0.38 -5.86 22.67
CA PHE A 123 -1.85 -5.90 22.65
C PHE A 123 -2.42 -4.96 23.70
N ASP A 124 -1.89 -5.01 24.93
CA ASP A 124 -2.37 -4.17 26.03
C ASP A 124 -2.25 -2.67 25.70
N GLU A 125 -1.16 -2.25 25.06
CA GLU A 125 -0.99 -0.87 24.62
C GLU A 125 -1.98 -0.47 23.53
N LEU A 126 -2.25 -1.34 22.55
CA LEU A 126 -3.25 -1.06 21.52
C LEU A 126 -4.67 -1.05 22.07
N LYS A 127 -4.99 -1.94 23.01
CA LYS A 127 -6.29 -1.96 23.69
C LYS A 127 -6.50 -0.71 24.52
N ARG A 128 -5.50 -0.29 25.28
CA ARG A 128 -5.50 0.98 26.04
C ARG A 128 -5.72 2.19 25.13
N ARG A 129 -5.29 2.11 23.87
CA ARG A 129 -5.40 3.16 22.85
C ARG A 129 -6.35 2.81 21.71
N GLU A 130 -7.37 1.99 21.97
CA GLU A 130 -8.30 1.51 20.93
C GLU A 130 -8.93 2.67 20.13
N ARG A 131 -9.23 3.79 20.80
CA ARG A 131 -9.72 5.01 20.14
C ARG A 131 -8.71 5.62 19.16
N ASP A 132 -7.42 5.63 19.50
CA ASP A 132 -6.36 6.15 18.63
C ASP A 132 -6.16 5.23 17.41
N VAL A 133 -6.24 3.90 17.61
CA VAL A 133 -6.24 2.91 16.51
C VAL A 133 -7.40 3.20 15.55
N GLY A 134 -8.62 3.30 16.08
CA GLY A 134 -9.82 3.58 15.30
C GLY A 134 -9.73 4.91 14.54
N ARG A 135 -9.20 5.95 15.18
CA ARG A 135 -8.98 7.26 14.53
C ARG A 135 -7.97 7.17 13.39
N LEU A 136 -6.84 6.49 13.56
CA LEU A 136 -5.90 6.29 12.46
C LEU A 136 -6.59 5.57 11.30
N PHE A 137 -7.28 4.46 11.57
CA PHE A 137 -7.90 3.65 10.53
C PHE A 137 -9.06 4.35 9.82
N TYR A 138 -9.75 5.27 10.49
CA TYR A 138 -10.73 6.17 9.86
C TYR A 138 -10.12 7.02 8.73
N PHE A 139 -8.86 7.45 8.88
CA PHE A 139 -8.15 8.20 7.83
C PHE A 139 -7.48 7.33 6.77
N MET A 140 -7.45 6.00 6.96
CA MET A 140 -6.91 5.05 5.98
C MET A 140 -7.83 3.85 5.69
N PRO A 141 -9.12 4.08 5.40
CA PRO A 141 -10.15 3.03 5.40
C PRO A 141 -9.94 1.94 4.35
N MET A 142 -9.14 2.22 3.31
CA MET A 142 -8.83 1.27 2.23
C MET A 142 -7.43 0.66 2.38
N GLY A 143 -6.78 0.80 3.54
CA GLY A 143 -5.43 0.30 3.80
C GLY A 143 -4.42 0.89 2.81
N GLU A 144 -3.70 0.02 2.11
CA GLU A 144 -2.70 0.37 1.09
C GLU A 144 -3.29 1.07 -0.14
N TYR A 145 -4.61 0.99 -0.35
CA TYR A 145 -5.32 1.64 -1.45
C TYR A 145 -5.92 3.00 -1.09
N THR A 146 -5.71 3.47 0.15
CA THR A 146 -6.17 4.81 0.57
C THR A 146 -5.47 5.90 -0.25
N PRO A 147 -6.21 6.77 -0.96
CA PRO A 147 -5.61 7.89 -1.69
C PRO A 147 -4.87 8.86 -0.75
N GLY A 148 -3.72 9.37 -1.20
CA GLY A 148 -2.91 10.34 -0.43
C GLY A 148 -2.06 9.73 0.69
N LEU A 149 -2.08 8.40 0.83
CA LEU A 149 -1.21 7.67 1.75
C LEU A 149 0.18 7.46 1.12
N TYR A 150 1.23 7.69 1.91
CA TYR A 150 2.62 7.42 1.52
C TYR A 150 2.95 5.97 1.82
N LEU A 151 3.16 5.18 0.77
CA LEU A 151 3.66 3.80 0.86
C LEU A 151 5.16 3.78 0.59
N LYS A 152 5.95 3.27 1.53
CA LYS A 152 7.41 3.16 1.40
C LYS A 152 7.91 1.80 1.86
N THR A 153 8.80 1.18 1.09
CA THR A 153 9.57 0.02 1.57
C THR A 153 10.65 0.49 2.54
N ILE A 154 10.66 -0.07 3.76
CA ILE A 154 11.60 0.31 4.83
C ILE A 154 12.51 -0.86 5.26
N GLY A 155 12.36 -2.01 4.61
CA GLY A 155 13.18 -3.20 4.84
C GLY A 155 12.70 -4.38 3.99
N PRO A 156 13.37 -5.53 4.09
CA PRO A 156 12.94 -6.76 3.43
C PRO A 156 11.50 -7.09 3.83
N ASN A 157 10.61 -7.20 2.83
CA ASN A 157 9.18 -7.44 3.01
C ASN A 157 8.50 -6.51 4.03
N THR A 158 9.08 -5.33 4.31
CA THR A 158 8.60 -4.40 5.33
C THR A 158 8.19 -3.09 4.67
N PHE A 159 6.96 -2.68 4.93
CA PHE A 159 6.32 -1.55 4.28
C PHE A 159 5.78 -0.59 5.33
N ARG A 160 5.95 0.70 5.07
CA ARG A 160 5.43 1.80 5.86
C ARG A 160 4.25 2.41 5.11
N LEU A 161 3.10 2.43 5.78
CA LEU A 161 1.89 3.11 5.34
C LEU A 161 1.71 4.34 6.22
N GLN A 162 1.81 5.53 5.65
CA GLN A 162 1.88 6.76 6.43
C GLN A 162 1.02 7.87 5.83
N LEU A 163 0.24 8.55 6.67
CA LEU A 163 -0.49 9.77 6.32
C LEU A 163 0.44 11.00 6.34
N SER A 164 0.06 12.06 5.63
CA SER A 164 0.73 13.35 5.76
C SER A 164 0.61 13.88 7.19
N ARG A 165 1.74 14.29 7.80
CA ARG A 165 1.77 14.82 9.17
C ARG A 165 1.02 16.14 9.29
N VAL A 166 1.22 17.05 8.33
CA VAL A 166 0.66 18.41 8.32
C VAL A 166 -0.87 18.41 8.37
N THR A 167 -1.51 17.44 7.72
CA THR A 167 -2.98 17.35 7.71
C THR A 167 -3.55 16.52 8.85
N ASN A 168 -2.70 15.88 9.65
CA ASN A 168 -3.10 14.90 10.67
C ASN A 168 -2.39 15.12 12.02
N GLU A 169 -2.08 16.37 12.35
CA GLU A 169 -1.37 16.75 13.58
C GLU A 169 -2.06 16.26 14.86
N SER A 170 -3.39 16.10 14.83
CA SER A 170 -4.17 15.65 15.98
C SER A 170 -4.15 14.13 16.24
N LEU A 171 -3.55 13.34 15.36
CA LEU A 171 -3.47 11.89 15.54
C LEU A 171 -2.29 11.52 16.45
N HIS A 172 -2.48 10.53 17.32
CA HIS A 172 -1.39 9.96 18.11
C HIS A 172 -0.41 9.16 17.25
N TRP A 173 -0.96 8.40 16.31
CA TRP A 173 -0.20 7.68 15.29
C TRP A 173 -0.57 8.17 13.90
N ILE A 174 0.41 8.28 13.02
CA ILE A 174 0.25 8.78 11.65
C ILE A 174 0.43 7.69 10.59
N GLY A 175 0.51 6.44 11.02
CA GLY A 175 0.66 5.31 10.11
C GLY A 175 1.01 4.01 10.82
N ILE A 176 1.27 2.99 10.02
CA ILE A 176 1.68 1.66 10.47
C ILE A 176 2.83 1.15 9.62
N ASP A 177 3.74 0.44 10.26
CA ASP A 177 4.70 -0.44 9.61
C ASP A 177 4.11 -1.86 9.61
N VAL A 178 4.22 -2.53 8.47
CA VAL A 178 3.75 -3.91 8.27
C VAL A 178 4.87 -4.76 7.68
N VAL A 179 4.85 -6.05 7.99
CA VAL A 179 5.78 -7.05 7.44
C VAL A 179 4.96 -8.12 6.72
N PHE A 180 5.38 -8.52 5.53
CA PHE A 180 4.82 -9.67 4.85
C PHE A 180 5.63 -10.93 5.19
N GLU A 181 5.05 -11.81 5.99
CA GLU A 181 5.64 -13.07 6.44
C GLU A 181 4.59 -14.18 6.48
N ASP A 182 4.99 -15.43 6.24
CA ASP A 182 4.08 -16.59 6.21
C ASP A 182 2.84 -16.37 5.30
N LYS A 183 3.06 -15.71 4.15
CA LYS A 183 2.02 -15.35 3.16
C LYS A 183 0.93 -14.42 3.71
N ASN A 184 1.17 -13.70 4.80
CA ASN A 184 0.23 -12.74 5.39
C ASN A 184 0.95 -11.45 5.78
N TYR A 185 0.24 -10.33 5.77
CA TYR A 185 0.70 -9.11 6.40
C TYR A 185 0.53 -9.22 7.91
N ARG A 186 1.58 -8.86 8.65
CA ARG A 186 1.61 -8.74 10.10
C ARG A 186 2.00 -7.33 10.52
N LEU A 187 1.54 -6.93 11.70
CA LEU A 187 1.87 -5.64 12.30
C LEU A 187 3.33 -5.64 12.77
N ARG A 188 4.11 -4.70 12.25
CA ARG A 188 5.41 -4.36 12.82
C ARG A 188 5.21 -3.41 13.99
N TRP A 189 4.73 -2.20 13.73
CA TRP A 189 4.35 -1.25 14.77
C TRP A 189 3.58 -0.05 14.22
N PHE A 190 3.00 0.75 15.10
CA PHE A 190 2.42 2.04 14.75
C PHE A 190 3.48 3.15 14.71
N ILE A 191 3.30 4.13 13.83
CA ILE A 191 4.25 5.23 13.64
C ILE A 191 3.80 6.42 14.48
N PRO A 192 4.58 6.85 15.49
CA PRO A 192 4.20 7.98 16.32
C PRO A 192 4.12 9.28 15.51
N ASN A 193 3.14 10.10 15.86
CA ASN A 193 3.15 11.51 15.53
C ASN A 193 4.11 12.20 16.51
N GLY A 194 5.28 12.59 16.01
CA GLY A 194 6.34 13.21 16.81
C GLY A 194 6.15 14.70 16.93
#